data_AF-B4G5E4-F1
#
_entry.id   AF-B4G5E4-F1
#
_cell.length_a   1.000
_cell.length_b   1.000
_cell.length_c   1.000
_cell.angle_alpha   90.00
_cell.angle_beta   90.00
_cell.angle_gamma   90.00
#
_symmetry.space_group_name_H-M   'P 1'
#
loop_
_entity.id
_entity.type
_entity.pdbx_description
1 polymer ?
#
loop_
_entity_poly.entity_id
_entity_poly.type
_entity_poly.pdbx_seq_one_letter_code
_entity_poly.pdbx_strand_id
1 'polypeptide(L)'
;MASRPKRPAPSYVMWMNVEGRQRIKMEHPNCTVPQMGKRGGEIWRGMDEKEKDNWKSQACLAMINYKKKLDGWKCRKNIKRR
;
A
#
# COMPACT_ATOMS: atom_id res chain seq x y z
N MET A 1 0.70 -13.17 21.86
CA MET A 1 1.38 -11.86 21.66
C MET A 1 0.53 -11.03 20.71
N ALA A 2 0.07 -9.84 21.10
CA ALA A 2 -0.64 -8.96 20.16
C ALA A 2 0.38 -8.40 19.17
N SER A 3 0.44 -8.96 17.97
CA SER A 3 1.31 -8.53 16.89
C SER A 3 1.02 -7.07 16.52
N ARG A 4 2.10 -6.31 16.25
CA ARG A 4 2.01 -4.91 15.84
C ARG A 4 1.13 -4.84 14.59
N PRO A 5 0.08 -3.99 14.57
CA PRO A 5 -0.71 -3.78 13.36
C PRO A 5 0.22 -3.46 12.19
N LYS A 6 0.02 -4.14 11.05
CA LYS A 6 0.85 -3.92 9.85
C LYS A 6 0.38 -2.68 9.11
N ARG A 7 1.32 -1.81 8.75
CA ARG A 7 1.02 -0.57 8.01
C ARG A 7 0.29 -0.90 6.71
N PRO A 8 -0.84 -0.24 6.41
CA PRO A 8 -1.52 -0.42 5.13
C PRO A 8 -0.63 0.13 4.02
N ALA A 9 -0.74 -0.49 2.85
CA ALA A 9 -0.02 -0.07 1.68
C ALA A 9 -0.56 1.31 1.21
N PRO A 10 0.33 2.26 0.84
CA PRO A 10 -0.10 3.48 0.17
C PRO A 10 -0.74 3.18 -1.19
N SER A 11 -1.55 4.12 -1.69
CA SER A 11 -2.32 3.97 -2.94
C SER A 11 -1.50 3.46 -4.12
N TYR A 12 -0.31 4.02 -4.31
CA TYR A 12 0.64 3.56 -5.32
C TYR A 12 0.99 2.06 -5.18
N VAL A 13 1.30 1.60 -3.96
CA VAL A 13 1.66 0.21 -3.71
C VAL A 13 0.44 -0.71 -3.84
N MET A 14 -0.75 -0.22 -3.51
CA MET A 14 -1.99 -0.96 -3.69
C MET A 14 -2.24 -1.21 -5.18
N TRP A 15 -2.23 -0.16 -6.00
CA TRP A 15 -2.31 -0.28 -7.45
C TRP A 15 -1.17 -1.14 -8.03
N MET A 16 0.07 -0.99 -7.54
CA MET A 16 1.20 -1.78 -8.04
C MET A 16 1.02 -3.28 -7.76
N ASN A 17 0.36 -3.66 -6.66
CA ASN A 17 0.07 -5.06 -6.36
C ASN A 17 -1.09 -5.63 -7.18
N VAL A 18 -2.09 -4.80 -7.53
CA VAL A 18 -3.27 -5.23 -8.30
C VAL A 18 -2.94 -5.27 -9.80
N GLU A 19 -2.48 -4.16 -10.35
CA GLU A 19 -2.31 -3.97 -11.80
C GLU A 19 -0.86 -3.78 -12.20
N GLY A 20 -0.08 -2.98 -11.45
CA GLY A 20 1.28 -2.62 -11.85
C GLY A 20 2.17 -3.84 -12.07
N ARG A 21 2.13 -4.83 -11.16
CA ARG A 21 2.87 -6.09 -11.32
C ARG A 21 2.44 -6.88 -12.54
N GLN A 22 1.14 -6.95 -12.85
CA GLN A 22 0.68 -7.70 -14.01
C GLN A 22 1.10 -7.03 -15.32
N ARG A 23 0.92 -5.71 -15.43
CA ARG A 23 1.39 -4.91 -16.57
C ARG A 23 2.88 -5.10 -16.81
N ILE A 24 3.68 -4.94 -15.76
CA ILE A 24 5.14 -5.06 -15.88
C ILE A 24 5.56 -6.50 -16.20
N LYS A 25 4.86 -7.50 -15.66
CA LYS A 25 5.14 -8.91 -15.97
C LYS A 25 4.79 -9.26 -17.42
N MET A 26 3.78 -8.62 -18.00
CA MET A 26 3.45 -8.76 -19.43
C MET A 26 4.48 -8.09 -20.33
N GLU A 27 4.90 -6.85 -20.02
CA GLU A 27 5.93 -6.15 -20.81
C GLU A 27 7.31 -6.80 -20.67
N HIS A 28 7.65 -7.27 -19.47
CA HIS A 28 8.96 -7.83 -19.17
C HIS A 28 8.87 -8.97 -18.14
N PRO A 29 8.64 -10.22 -18.59
CA PRO A 29 8.57 -11.39 -17.71
C PRO A 29 9.89 -11.69 -16.97
N ASN A 30 11.04 -11.19 -17.46
CA ASN A 30 12.37 -11.34 -16.85
C ASN A 30 12.88 -10.08 -16.12
N CYS A 31 12.03 -9.06 -15.90
CA CYS A 31 12.49 -7.85 -15.20
C CYS A 31 12.75 -8.10 -13.72
N THR A 32 13.78 -7.45 -13.18
CA THR A 32 14.12 -7.54 -11.76
C THR A 32 13.19 -6.62 -10.94
N VAL A 33 12.85 -6.99 -9.70
CA VAL A 33 12.01 -6.18 -8.78
C VAL A 33 12.32 -4.65 -8.79
N PRO A 34 13.58 -4.18 -8.78
CA PRO A 34 13.87 -2.74 -8.87
C PRO A 34 13.48 -2.09 -10.20
N GLN A 35 13.57 -2.80 -11.33
CA GLN A 35 13.10 -2.29 -12.63
C GLN A 35 11.56 -2.20 -12.66
N MET A 36 10.88 -3.16 -12.01
CA MET A 36 9.43 -3.10 -11.86
C MET A 36 8.99 -1.84 -11.10
N GLY A 37 9.68 -1.50 -10.01
CA GLY A 37 9.40 -0.27 -9.27
C GLY A 37 9.54 1.00 -10.12
N LYS A 38 10.61 1.10 -10.94
CA LYS A 38 10.81 2.24 -11.86
C LYS A 38 9.66 2.36 -12.87
N ARG A 39 9.36 1.29 -13.60
CA ARG A 39 8.28 1.26 -14.61
C ARG A 39 6.92 1.55 -13.99
N GLY A 40 6.62 0.93 -12.85
CA GLY A 40 5.38 1.18 -12.11
C GLY A 40 5.25 2.65 -11.72
N GLY A 41 6.34 3.30 -11.33
CA GLY A 41 6.35 4.74 -11.02
C GLY A 41 6.03 5.62 -12.23
N GLU A 42 6.54 5.29 -13.42
CA GLU A 42 6.25 6.00 -14.67
C GLU A 42 4.78 5.84 -15.07
N ILE A 43 4.27 4.62 -15.06
CA ILE A 43 2.85 4.32 -15.36
C ILE A 43 1.94 5.01 -14.34
N TRP A 44 2.30 4.94 -13.05
CA TRP A 44 1.53 5.64 -12.01
C TRP A 44 1.52 7.14 -12.25
N ARG A 45 2.62 7.76 -12.68
CA ARG A 45 2.62 9.20 -13.01
C ARG A 45 1.74 9.51 -14.22
N GLY A 46 1.71 8.65 -15.23
CA GLY A 46 0.88 8.81 -16.44
C GLY A 46 -0.59 8.43 -16.29
N MET A 47 -1.00 7.77 -15.20
CA MET A 47 -2.38 7.35 -14.99
C MET A 47 -3.33 8.53 -14.75
N ASP A 48 -4.60 8.36 -15.09
CA ASP A 48 -5.62 9.39 -14.91
C ASP A 48 -5.79 9.79 -13.44
N GLU A 49 -6.08 11.07 -13.21
CA GLU A 49 -6.25 11.60 -11.86
C GLU A 49 -7.45 10.97 -11.14
N LYS A 50 -8.50 10.57 -11.87
CA LYS A 50 -9.67 9.91 -11.28
C LYS A 50 -9.34 8.53 -10.74
N GLU A 51 -8.57 7.73 -11.48
CA GLU A 51 -8.14 6.41 -11.02
C GLU A 51 -7.21 6.55 -9.81
N LYS A 52 -6.23 7.46 -9.90
CA LYS A 52 -5.36 7.79 -8.76
C LYS A 52 -6.14 8.21 -7.54
N ASP A 53 -7.17 9.04 -7.71
CA ASP A 53 -7.99 9.53 -6.59
C ASP A 53 -8.80 8.40 -5.95
N ASN A 54 -9.40 7.52 -6.74
CA ASN A 54 -10.08 6.33 -6.24
C ASN A 54 -9.12 5.45 -5.40
N TRP A 55 -7.90 5.19 -5.91
CA TRP A 55 -6.87 4.47 -5.17
C TRP A 55 -6.39 5.21 -3.92
N LYS A 56 -6.26 6.54 -3.96
CA LYS A 56 -5.92 7.38 -2.80
C LYS A 56 -7.02 7.29 -1.73
N SER A 57 -8.29 7.38 -2.13
CA SER A 57 -9.44 7.25 -1.24
C SER A 57 -9.48 5.88 -0.57
N GLN A 58 -9.30 4.79 -1.33
CA GLN A 58 -9.20 3.44 -0.76
C GLN A 58 -8.03 3.30 0.22
N ALA A 59 -6.85 3.83 -0.12
CA ALA A 59 -5.68 3.81 0.76
C ALA A 59 -5.90 4.67 2.02
N CYS A 60 -6.60 5.79 1.90
CA CYS A 60 -6.96 6.67 3.02
C CYS A 60 -7.90 5.96 3.99
N LEU A 61 -8.94 5.29 3.49
CA LEU A 61 -9.84 4.46 4.30
C LEU A 61 -9.08 3.34 5.03
N ALA A 62 -8.17 2.66 4.34
CA ALA A 62 -7.32 1.64 4.94
C ALA A 62 -6.39 2.21 6.04
N MET A 63 -5.81 3.39 5.82
CA MET A 63 -5.03 4.17 6.80
C MET A 63 -5.85 4.53 8.04
N ILE A 64 -7.10 4.97 7.88
CA ILE A 64 -7.98 5.33 8.99
C ILE A 64 -8.28 4.11 9.85
N ASN A 65 -8.66 2.98 9.24
CA ASN A 65 -8.93 1.74 9.96
C ASN A 65 -7.67 1.22 10.68
N TYR A 66 -6.51 1.31 10.03
CA TYR A 66 -5.23 0.99 10.65
C TYR A 66 -4.93 1.88 11.86
N LYS A 67 -5.16 3.19 11.77
CA LYS A 67 -4.91 4.13 12.85
C LYS A 67 -5.76 3.80 14.09
N LYS A 68 -7.03 3.44 13.90
CA LYS A 68 -7.92 2.93 14.97
C LYS A 68 -7.37 1.64 15.61
N LYS A 69 -6.97 0.66 14.80
CA LYS A 69 -6.37 -0.60 15.30
C LYS A 69 -5.04 -0.37 16.02
N LEU A 70 -4.23 0.56 15.54
CA LEU A 70 -2.95 0.92 16.14
C LEU A 70 -3.13 1.60 17.49
N ASP A 71 -4.12 2.47 17.63
CA ASP A 71 -4.47 3.12 18.89
C ASP A 71 -4.88 2.10 19.96
N GLY A 72 -5.81 1.21 19.63
CA GLY A 72 -6.21 0.12 20.54
C GLY A 72 -5.05 -0.82 20.91
N TRP A 73 -4.12 -1.08 19.98
CA TRP A 73 -2.91 -1.84 20.26
C TRP A 73 -1.93 -1.09 21.19
N LYS A 74 -1.74 0.22 20.97
CA LYS A 74 -0.90 1.07 21.84
C LYS A 74 -1.43 1.09 23.28
N CYS A 75 -2.74 1.30 23.45
CA CYS A 75 -3.38 1.29 24.77
C CYS A 75 -3.21 -0.07 25.47
N ARG A 76 -3.43 -1.18 24.76
CA ARG A 76 -3.24 -2.53 25.31
C ARG A 76 -1.80 -2.82 25.72
N LYS A 77 -0.82 -2.27 25.00
CA LYS A 77 0.61 -2.43 25.31
C LYS A 77 1.03 -1.61 26.53
N ASN A 78 0.42 -0.44 26.74
CA ASN A 78 0.75 0.44 27.85
C ASN A 78 0.22 -0.10 29.19
N ILE A 79 -0.94 -0.77 29.19
CA ILE A 79 -1.53 -1.42 30.38
C ILE A 79 -0.69 -2.63 30.84
N LYS A 80 -0.12 -3.41 29.91
CA LYS A 80 0.72 -4.58 30.24
C LYS A 80 2.16 -4.26 30.67
N ARG A 81 2.58 -2.99 30.60
CA ARG A 81 3.93 -2.54 31.03
C ARG A 81 3.93 -1.91 32.42
N ARG A 82 2.77 -1.67 33.01
CA ARG A 82 2.56 -1.28 34.41
C ARG A 82 2.31 -2.53 35.23
#